data_AF-A0A7W8FJ66-F1
#
_entry.id   AF-A0A7W8FJ66-F1
#
_cell.length_a   1.000
_cell.length_b   1.000
_cell.length_c   1.000
_cell.angle_alpha   90.00
_cell.angle_beta   90.00
_cell.angle_gamma   90.00
#
_symmetry.space_group_name_H-M   'P 1'
#
loop_
_entity.id
_entity.type
_entity.pdbx_description
1 polymer ?
#
loop_
_entity_poly.entity_id
_entity_poly.type
_entity_poly.pdbx_seq_one_letter_code
_entity_poly.pdbx_strand_id
1 'polypeptide(L)'
;MHELKRGIGTFGHHHVDDSLRSTFAEASVITRVIAELSATRLDKQLVAGLAPRPASALAAHVARLASPGERNKLAQALKNSVSEAHSRRNPMSPGVPVNRAGVAAALDVIDQVTLRLLGPGPVSARGVARLRLLLSDGAGPMYWSGSGDLGAELRVVLAGL
;
A
#
# COMPACT_ATOMS: atom_id res chain seq x y z
N MET A 1 36.30 -44.60 -43.47
CA MET A 1 36.13 -45.57 -42.36
C MET A 1 36.21 -44.82 -41.04
N HIS A 2 35.06 -44.50 -40.46
CA HIS A 2 34.72 -44.58 -39.04
C HIS A 2 33.39 -43.84 -38.82
N GLU A 3 32.30 -44.60 -38.94
CA GLU A 3 31.08 -44.32 -38.21
C GLU A 3 31.35 -44.48 -36.71
N LEU A 4 30.80 -43.62 -35.87
CA LEU A 4 30.47 -44.01 -34.50
C LEU A 4 29.26 -43.22 -33.95
N LYS A 5 28.14 -43.97 -33.82
CA LYS A 5 27.07 -43.93 -32.80
C LYS A 5 26.30 -42.60 -32.60
N ARG A 6 25.02 -42.50 -32.99
CA ARG A 6 23.78 -43.08 -32.42
C ARG A 6 23.55 -42.85 -30.91
N GLY A 7 22.43 -42.16 -30.64
CA GLY A 7 21.50 -42.42 -29.53
C GLY A 7 21.60 -41.44 -28.36
N ILE A 8 20.56 -41.11 -27.60
CA ILE A 8 19.14 -41.48 -27.55
C ILE A 8 18.47 -40.33 -26.78
N GLY A 9 17.25 -39.97 -27.11
CA GLY A 9 16.52 -38.94 -26.39
C GLY A 9 15.98 -39.37 -25.02
N THR A 10 15.35 -38.37 -24.40
CA THR A 10 14.26 -38.40 -23.42
C THR A 10 14.54 -38.22 -21.92
N PHE A 11 13.61 -37.43 -21.33
CA PHE A 11 13.20 -37.27 -19.94
C PHE A 11 13.98 -36.33 -19.02
N GLY A 12 13.55 -35.05 -19.06
CA GLY A 12 12.85 -34.39 -17.96
C GLY A 12 13.43 -34.45 -16.55
N HIS A 13 13.74 -33.28 -16.00
CA HIS A 13 13.34 -32.97 -14.63
C HIS A 13 13.00 -31.49 -14.49
N HIS A 14 11.84 -31.27 -13.88
CA HIS A 14 11.32 -29.97 -13.47
C HIS A 14 12.37 -29.19 -12.66
N HIS A 15 12.64 -27.94 -13.06
CA HIS A 15 13.08 -26.90 -12.13
C HIS A 15 12.37 -25.58 -12.44
N VAL A 16 11.06 -25.67 -12.64
CA VAL A 16 10.13 -24.60 -12.26
C VAL A 16 9.86 -24.86 -10.77
N ASP A 17 10.41 -24.01 -9.88
CA ASP A 17 9.75 -23.51 -8.64
C ASP A 17 10.67 -22.83 -7.59
N ASP A 18 11.96 -22.53 -7.83
CA ASP A 18 12.77 -21.85 -6.79
C ASP A 18 12.86 -20.31 -6.95
N SER A 19 12.69 -19.77 -8.17
CA SER A 19 12.77 -18.32 -8.41
C SER A 19 11.58 -17.50 -7.90
N LEU A 20 10.41 -18.11 -7.67
CA LEU A 20 9.25 -17.40 -7.13
C LEU A 20 9.29 -17.28 -5.60
N ARG A 21 10.12 -18.08 -4.91
CA ARG A 21 10.24 -18.04 -3.45
C ARG A 21 11.20 -16.96 -2.95
N SER A 22 12.11 -16.48 -3.81
CA SER A 22 13.12 -15.47 -3.48
C SER A 22 12.79 -14.04 -3.95
N THR A 23 11.87 -13.88 -4.92
CA THR A 23 11.52 -12.55 -5.50
C THR A 23 10.66 -11.66 -4.59
N PHE A 24 10.09 -12.20 -3.52
CA PHE A 24 9.32 -11.40 -2.55
C PHE A 24 10.14 -10.89 -1.37
N ALA A 25 11.42 -11.28 -1.24
CA ALA A 25 12.23 -10.89 -0.09
C ALA A 25 12.57 -9.39 -0.07
N GLU A 26 12.75 -8.76 -1.23
CA GLU A 26 13.25 -7.37 -1.40
C GLU A 26 12.16 -6.35 -1.82
N ALA A 27 10.88 -6.63 -1.59
CA ALA A 27 9.85 -5.61 -1.77
C ALA A 27 10.00 -4.52 -0.70
N SER A 28 10.02 -3.24 -1.08
CA SER A 28 9.99 -2.10 -0.13
C SER A 28 8.92 -2.38 0.94
N VAL A 29 9.22 -2.05 2.21
CA VAL A 29 8.26 -2.19 3.31
C VAL A 29 6.94 -1.49 2.94
N ILE A 30 7.02 -0.38 2.21
CA ILE A 30 5.85 0.31 1.66
C ILE A 30 5.11 -0.57 0.67
N THR A 31 5.76 -1.25 -0.27
CA THR A 31 5.10 -2.15 -1.23
C THR A 31 4.35 -3.30 -0.53
N ARG A 32 4.93 -3.88 0.53
CA ARG A 32 4.24 -4.90 1.33
C ARG A 32 3.02 -4.31 2.03
N VAL A 33 3.18 -3.13 2.63
CA VAL A 33 2.09 -2.43 3.29
C VAL A 33 1.01 -2.01 2.29
N ILE A 34 1.35 -1.48 1.11
CA ILE A 34 0.40 -1.20 0.01
C ILE A 34 -0.36 -2.46 -0.37
N ALA A 35 0.34 -3.58 -0.57
CA ALA A 35 -0.29 -4.84 -0.96
C ALA A 35 -1.31 -5.30 0.10
N GLU A 36 -0.97 -5.18 1.39
CA GLU A 36 -1.90 -5.43 2.50
C GLU A 36 -3.03 -4.39 2.59
N LEU A 37 -2.76 -3.14 2.23
CA LEU A 37 -3.72 -2.05 2.26
C LEU A 37 -4.68 -2.08 1.06
N SER A 38 -4.30 -2.75 -0.03
CA SER A 38 -4.97 -2.79 -1.35
C SER A 38 -6.47 -2.59 -1.22
N ALA A 39 -6.88 -1.37 -1.55
CA ALA A 39 -8.23 -0.90 -1.33
C ALA A 39 -9.28 -1.84 -1.92
N THR A 40 -10.17 -2.30 -1.04
CA THR A 40 -11.20 -3.27 -1.35
C THR A 40 -12.42 -2.58 -1.97
N ARG A 41 -13.29 -3.35 -2.64
CA ARG A 41 -14.61 -2.86 -3.08
C ARG A 41 -15.41 -2.22 -1.94
N LEU A 42 -15.21 -2.67 -0.70
CA LEU A 42 -15.88 -2.15 0.50
C LEU A 42 -15.40 -0.74 0.87
N ASP A 43 -14.11 -0.43 0.64
CA ASP A 43 -13.58 0.92 0.87
C ASP A 43 -14.22 1.93 -0.09
N LYS A 44 -14.38 1.55 -1.36
CA LYS A 44 -15.09 2.37 -2.36
C LYS A 44 -16.55 2.59 -1.97
N GLN A 45 -17.24 1.56 -1.47
CA GLN A 45 -18.61 1.68 -0.98
C GLN A 45 -18.74 2.65 0.20
N LEU A 46 -17.81 2.60 1.17
CA LEU A 46 -17.80 3.52 2.30
C LEU A 46 -17.54 4.97 1.88
N VAL A 47 -16.59 5.20 0.97
CA VAL A 47 -16.31 6.54 0.46
C VAL A 47 -17.48 7.09 -0.36
N ALA A 48 -18.20 6.23 -1.09
CA ALA A 48 -19.44 6.60 -1.76
C ALA A 48 -20.61 6.90 -0.80
N GLY A 49 -20.44 6.65 0.51
CA GLY A 49 -21.44 6.93 1.53
C GLY A 49 -22.48 5.83 1.75
N LEU A 50 -22.22 4.60 1.31
CA LEU A 50 -23.13 3.50 1.59
C LEU A 50 -23.19 3.22 3.09
N ALA A 51 -24.40 3.27 3.64
CA ALA A 51 -24.65 2.93 5.04
C ALA A 51 -24.55 1.41 5.26
N PRO A 52 -23.72 0.93 6.20
CA PRO A 52 -23.65 -0.47 6.54
C PRO A 52 -24.95 -0.96 7.16
N ARG A 53 -25.51 -2.04 6.61
CA ARG A 53 -26.60 -2.76 7.27
C ARG A 53 -26.03 -3.56 8.46
N PRO A 54 -26.73 -3.63 9.61
CA PRO A 54 -26.33 -4.52 10.71
C PRO A 54 -26.06 -5.95 10.22
N ALA A 55 -25.04 -6.60 10.80
CA ALA A 55 -24.55 -7.94 10.44
C ALA A 55 -24.10 -8.13 8.97
N SER A 56 -23.93 -7.05 8.19
CA SER A 56 -23.36 -7.14 6.85
C SER A 56 -21.84 -7.20 6.85
N ALA A 57 -21.26 -7.70 5.76
CA ALA A 57 -19.82 -7.62 5.50
C ALA A 57 -19.28 -6.18 5.58
N LEU A 58 -20.09 -5.18 5.17
CA LEU A 58 -19.72 -3.77 5.25
C LEU A 58 -19.65 -3.28 6.71
N ALA A 59 -20.53 -3.76 7.60
CA ALA A 59 -20.49 -3.42 9.02
C ALA A 59 -19.27 -4.02 9.73
N ALA A 60 -18.94 -5.28 9.43
CA ALA A 60 -17.72 -5.92 9.92
C ALA A 60 -16.46 -5.19 9.40
N HIS A 61 -16.48 -4.75 8.14
CA HIS A 61 -15.41 -3.95 7.55
C HIS A 61 -15.23 -2.60 8.24
N VAL A 62 -16.31 -1.88 8.55
CA VAL A 62 -16.27 -0.62 9.32
C VAL A 62 -15.61 -0.82 10.68
N ALA A 63 -15.99 -1.86 11.42
CA ALA A 63 -15.39 -2.17 12.72
C ALA A 63 -13.89 -2.46 12.59
N ARG A 64 -13.48 -3.22 11.55
CA ARG A 64 -12.07 -3.49 11.28
C ARG A 64 -11.29 -2.21 10.97
N LEU A 65 -11.82 -1.31 10.14
CA LEU A 65 -11.15 -0.06 9.79
C LEU A 65 -10.93 0.86 11.00
N ALA A 66 -11.85 0.85 11.97
CA ALA A 66 -11.70 1.63 13.20
C ALA A 66 -10.77 0.95 14.22
N SER A 67 -10.27 -0.26 13.96
CA SER A 67 -9.46 -1.01 14.91
C SER A 67 -8.09 -0.37 15.15
N PRO A 68 -7.52 -0.47 16.37
CA PRO A 68 -6.18 0.02 16.67
C PRO A 68 -5.10 -0.58 15.74
N GLY A 69 -5.25 -1.84 15.36
CA GLY A 69 -4.31 -2.53 14.47
C GLY A 69 -4.26 -1.88 13.08
N GLU A 70 -5.40 -1.63 12.45
CA GLU A 70 -5.45 -0.97 11.13
C GLU A 70 -4.93 0.46 11.21
N ARG A 71 -5.27 1.19 12.27
CA ARG A 71 -4.76 2.56 12.51
C ARG A 71 -3.23 2.58 12.61
N ASN A 72 -2.64 1.65 13.36
CA ASN A 72 -1.20 1.53 13.50
C ASN A 72 -0.50 1.17 12.19
N LYS A 73 -1.10 0.29 11.37
CA LYS A 73 -0.56 -0.06 10.05
C LYS A 73 -0.51 1.14 9.13
N LEU A 74 -1.59 1.94 9.09
CA LEU A 74 -1.66 3.15 8.27
C LEU A 74 -0.65 4.21 8.71
N ALA A 75 -0.52 4.42 10.02
CA ALA A 75 0.48 5.31 10.58
C ALA A 75 1.91 4.86 10.23
N GLN A 76 2.20 3.55 10.27
CA GLN A 76 3.48 2.99 9.84
C GLN A 76 3.71 3.16 8.33
N ALA A 77 2.67 2.95 7.51
CA ALA A 77 2.74 3.19 6.07
C ALA A 77 3.22 4.61 5.76
N LEU A 78 2.56 5.61 6.38
CA LEU A 78 2.91 7.02 6.22
C LEU A 78 4.34 7.33 6.67
N LYS A 79 4.74 6.86 7.85
CA LYS A 79 6.12 7.04 8.36
C LYS A 79 7.15 6.40 7.43
N ASN A 80 6.87 5.22 6.90
CA ASN A 80 7.75 4.54 5.96
C ASN A 80 7.88 5.32 4.65
N SER A 81 6.80 5.90 4.13
CA SER A 81 6.84 6.79 2.95
C SER A 81 7.67 8.04 3.17
N VAL A 82 7.60 8.65 4.35
CA VAL A 82 8.47 9.76 4.72
C VAL A 82 9.93 9.29 4.77
N SER A 83 10.22 8.15 5.41
CA SER A 83 11.57 7.60 5.48
C SER A 83 12.15 7.27 4.09
N GLU A 84 11.36 6.66 3.21
CA GLU A 84 11.77 6.36 1.83
C GLU A 84 12.01 7.64 1.02
N ALA A 85 11.19 8.67 1.21
CA ALA A 85 11.39 9.95 0.54
C ALA A 85 12.73 10.62 0.91
N HIS A 86 13.17 10.49 2.17
CA HIS A 86 14.46 11.01 2.63
C HIS A 86 15.65 10.12 2.24
N SER A 87 15.42 8.82 2.00
CA SER A 87 16.48 7.86 1.69
C SER A 87 16.95 7.96 0.23
N ARG A 88 18.27 7.89 0.01
CA ARG A 88 18.86 7.69 -1.33
C ARG A 88 18.55 6.26 -1.78
N ARG A 89 17.48 6.10 -2.55
CA ARG A 89 17.04 4.78 -3.05
C ARG A 89 18.11 4.13 -3.94
N ASN A 90 18.30 2.82 -3.75
CA ASN A 90 19.08 1.98 -4.64
C ASN A 90 18.34 1.85 -5.99
N PRO A 91 18.95 2.18 -7.15
CA PRO A 91 18.28 2.13 -8.45
C PRO A 91 17.78 0.73 -8.86
N MET A 92 18.23 -0.34 -8.19
CA MET A 92 17.83 -1.73 -8.46
C MET A 92 16.64 -2.23 -7.62
N SER A 93 16.05 -1.42 -6.74
CA SER A 93 14.92 -1.88 -5.90
C SER A 93 13.61 -1.93 -6.68
N PRO A 94 12.95 -3.10 -6.82
CA PRO A 94 11.66 -3.23 -7.49
C PRO A 94 10.54 -2.64 -6.62
N GLY A 95 9.95 -1.53 -7.05
CA GLY A 95 8.85 -0.87 -6.36
C GLY A 95 8.52 0.47 -7.01
N VAL A 96 7.32 1.01 -6.79
CA VAL A 96 6.99 2.35 -7.30
C VAL A 96 7.81 3.38 -6.51
N PRO A 97 8.50 4.34 -7.15
CA PRO A 97 9.16 5.44 -6.46
C PRO A 97 8.17 6.26 -5.62
N VAL A 98 8.59 6.80 -4.48
CA VAL A 98 7.83 7.81 -3.74
C VAL A 98 8.09 9.19 -4.33
N ASN A 99 7.05 10.01 -4.49
CA ASN A 99 7.17 11.40 -4.93
C ASN A 99 7.79 12.25 -3.80
N ARG A 100 9.12 12.32 -3.77
CA ARG A 100 9.88 13.02 -2.71
C ARG A 100 9.44 14.46 -2.51
N ALA A 101 9.24 15.21 -3.58
CA ALA A 101 8.85 16.62 -3.52
C ALA A 101 7.44 16.79 -2.94
N GLY A 102 6.50 15.97 -3.38
CA GLY A 102 5.13 15.97 -2.84
C GLY A 102 5.07 15.56 -1.37
N VAL A 103 5.82 14.52 -0.98
CA VAL A 103 5.92 14.10 0.43
C VAL A 103 6.56 15.18 1.28
N ALA A 104 7.66 15.79 0.83
CA ALA A 104 8.32 16.88 1.56
C ALA A 104 7.38 18.09 1.77
N ALA A 105 6.61 18.46 0.75
CA ALA A 105 5.62 19.55 0.84
C ALA A 105 4.43 19.21 1.76
N ALA A 106 4.13 17.93 1.96
CA ALA A 106 2.99 17.45 2.74
C ALA A 106 3.36 16.94 4.15
N LEU A 107 4.62 17.04 4.59
CA LEU A 107 5.12 16.47 5.85
C LEU A 107 4.24 16.83 7.06
N ASP A 108 3.91 18.12 7.21
CA ASP A 108 3.09 18.60 8.32
C ASP A 108 1.70 17.92 8.35
N VAL A 109 1.06 17.78 7.20
CA VAL A 109 -0.24 17.12 7.09
C VAL A 109 -0.13 15.61 7.34
N ILE A 110 0.96 14.98 6.88
CA ILE A 110 1.26 13.56 7.15
C ILE A 110 1.40 13.32 8.66
N ASP A 111 2.10 14.21 9.37
CA ASP A 111 2.27 14.12 10.82
C ASP A 111 0.93 14.32 11.55
N GLN A 112 0.12 15.29 11.13
CA GLN A 112 -1.22 15.49 11.69
C GLN A 112 -2.12 14.26 11.49
N VAL A 113 -2.14 13.66 10.30
CA VAL A 113 -2.88 12.41 10.04
C VAL A 113 -2.36 11.27 10.91
N THR A 114 -1.04 11.16 11.05
CA THR A 114 -0.40 10.14 11.90
C THR A 114 -0.77 10.31 13.37
N LEU A 115 -0.73 11.54 13.90
CA LEU A 115 -1.15 11.85 15.26
C LEU A 115 -2.63 11.51 15.48
N ARG A 116 -3.49 11.87 14.52
CA ARG A 116 -4.92 11.57 14.59
C ARG A 116 -5.19 10.06 14.60
N LEU A 117 -4.45 9.30 13.79
CA LEU A 117 -4.55 7.84 13.73
C LEU A 117 -4.04 7.16 15.00
N LEU A 118 -3.05 7.72 15.71
CA LEU A 118 -2.49 7.10 16.92
C LEU A 118 -3.13 7.63 18.22
N GLY A 119 -3.89 8.73 18.17
CA GLY A 119 -4.53 9.33 19.33
C GLY A 119 -5.66 8.47 19.94
N PRO A 120 -6.11 8.75 21.16
CA PRO A 120 -7.12 7.93 21.85
C PRO A 120 -8.54 8.03 21.27
N GLY A 121 -8.81 9.04 20.44
CA GLY A 121 -10.15 9.29 19.89
C GLY A 121 -10.60 8.22 18.87
N PRO A 122 -11.92 8.03 18.72
CA PRO A 122 -12.45 7.23 17.61
C PRO A 122 -12.06 7.87 16.28
N VAL A 123 -11.90 7.05 15.23
CA VAL A 123 -11.66 7.52 13.86
C VAL A 123 -12.81 7.06 12.98
N SER A 124 -13.22 7.92 12.05
CA SER A 124 -14.23 7.59 11.06
C SER A 124 -13.73 6.51 10.10
N ALA A 125 -14.50 5.42 9.97
CA ALA A 125 -14.19 4.36 9.00
C ALA A 125 -14.17 4.88 7.54
N ARG A 126 -14.94 5.94 7.23
CA ARG A 126 -14.91 6.58 5.91
C ARG A 126 -13.59 7.31 5.66
N GLY A 127 -13.10 8.05 6.65
CA GLY A 127 -11.79 8.73 6.57
C GLY A 127 -10.66 7.71 6.40
N VAL A 128 -10.71 6.62 7.18
CA VAL A 128 -9.76 5.50 7.07
C VAL A 128 -9.83 4.83 5.69
N ALA A 129 -11.03 4.55 5.17
CA ALA A 129 -11.21 3.98 3.83
C ALA A 129 -10.65 4.89 2.73
N ARG A 130 -10.84 6.20 2.86
CA ARG A 130 -10.27 7.19 1.94
C ARG A 130 -8.74 7.21 1.99
N LEU A 131 -8.16 7.16 3.19
CA LEU A 131 -6.71 7.06 3.34
C LEU A 131 -6.17 5.78 2.70
N ARG A 132 -6.82 4.63 2.92
CA ARG A 132 -6.44 3.36 2.27
C ARG A 132 -6.46 3.47 0.75
N LEU A 133 -7.51 4.06 0.17
CA LEU A 133 -7.60 4.29 -1.27
C LEU A 133 -6.45 5.17 -1.77
N LEU A 134 -6.12 6.25 -1.07
CA LEU A 134 -5.01 7.13 -1.40
C LEU A 134 -3.66 6.40 -1.35
N LEU A 135 -3.42 5.59 -0.31
CA LEU A 135 -2.17 4.85 -0.13
C LEU A 135 -2.03 3.66 -1.10
N SER A 136 -3.15 3.06 -1.52
CA SER A 136 -3.18 1.95 -2.48
C SER A 136 -3.11 2.39 -3.93
N ASP A 137 -3.35 3.66 -4.23
CA ASP A 137 -3.20 4.19 -5.58
C ASP A 137 -1.70 4.38 -5.89
N GLY A 138 -1.08 3.32 -6.40
CA GLY A 138 0.33 3.32 -6.81
C GLY A 138 0.66 4.28 -7.96
N ALA A 139 -0.33 4.89 -8.60
CA ALA A 139 -0.16 5.98 -9.57
C ALA A 139 -0.56 7.35 -9.01
N GLY A 140 -1.00 7.39 -7.75
CA GLY A 140 -1.48 8.57 -7.06
C GLY A 140 -0.34 9.50 -6.59
N PRO A 141 -0.70 10.69 -6.05
CA PRO A 141 0.23 11.79 -5.79
C PRO A 141 1.31 11.46 -4.73
N MET A 142 1.17 10.35 -4.00
CA MET A 142 2.16 9.82 -3.08
C MET A 142 3.35 9.15 -3.80
N TYR A 143 3.11 8.53 -4.96
CA TYR A 143 4.12 7.74 -5.68
C TYR A 143 4.53 8.41 -6.98
N TRP A 144 3.56 8.93 -7.74
CA TRP A 144 3.82 9.64 -8.99
C TRP A 144 3.58 11.14 -8.81
N SER A 145 4.43 11.98 -9.40
CA SER A 145 4.23 13.44 -9.44
C SER A 145 3.15 13.88 -10.44
N GLY A 146 2.15 13.03 -10.68
CA GLY A 146 0.99 13.33 -11.52
C GLY A 146 0.12 14.43 -10.89
N SER A 147 -0.90 14.86 -11.63
CA SER A 147 -1.72 16.08 -11.47
C SER A 147 -2.45 16.33 -10.14
N GLY A 148 -2.15 15.60 -9.05
CA GLY A 148 -2.77 15.76 -7.74
C GLY A 148 -1.84 16.37 -6.68
N ASP A 149 -2.41 17.20 -5.80
CA ASP A 149 -1.73 17.70 -4.60
C ASP A 149 -1.93 16.71 -3.44
N LEU A 150 -0.88 15.99 -3.07
CA LEU A 150 -0.87 15.06 -1.94
C LEU A 150 -1.32 15.73 -0.64
N GLY A 151 -0.87 16.96 -0.39
CA GLY A 151 -1.24 17.71 0.80
C GLY A 151 -2.73 18.05 0.81
N ALA A 152 -3.31 18.43 -0.33
CA ALA A 152 -4.75 18.66 -0.43
C ALA A 152 -5.57 17.40 -0.14
N GLU A 153 -5.22 16.26 -0.73
CA GLU A 153 -5.93 15.00 -0.47
C GLU A 153 -5.79 14.55 0.99
N LEU A 154 -4.61 14.69 1.60
CA LEU A 154 -4.40 14.36 3.00
C LEU A 154 -5.17 15.29 3.95
N ARG A 155 -5.35 16.57 3.60
CA ARG A 155 -6.21 17.48 4.39
C ARG A 155 -7.68 17.04 4.33
N VAL A 156 -8.15 16.59 3.17
CA VAL A 156 -9.51 16.03 3.04
C VAL A 156 -9.66 14.76 3.85
N VAL A 157 -8.64 13.89 3.86
CA VAL A 157 -8.61 12.72 4.74
C VAL A 157 -8.67 13.14 6.21
N LEU A 158 -7.80 14.06 6.63
CA LEU A 158 -7.72 14.54 8.02
C LEU A 158 -9.05 15.10 8.51
N ALA A 159 -9.71 15.94 7.70
CA ALA A 159 -11.02 16.49 8.02
C ALA A 159 -12.11 15.41 8.18
N GLY A 160 -11.92 14.25 7.57
CA GLY A 160 -12.84 13.12 7.63
C GLY A 160 -12.50 12.04 8.65
N LEU A 161 -11.42 12.18 9.45
CA LEU A 161 -10.97 11.22 10.48
C LEU A 161 -11.57 11.50 11.85
#